data_AF-A8RYB6-F1
#
_entry.id   AF-A8RYB6-F1
#
_cell.length_a   1.000
_cell.length_b   1.000
_cell.length_c   1.000
_cell.angle_alpha   90.00
_cell.angle_beta   90.00
_cell.angle_gamma   90.00
#
_symmetry.space_group_name_H-M   'P 1'
#
loop_
_entity.id
_entity.type
_entity.pdbx_description
1 polymer ?
#
loop_
_entity_poly.entity_id
_entity_poly.type
_entity_poly.pdbx_seq_one_letter_code
_entity_poly.pdbx_strand_id
1 'polypeptide(L)'
;MKNRYLVIHGFARDRYEAITMCGEALYKEGLVSEQFGTLCVEREKNYPTGLPTEIPTAIPHAKDESITQNSVCFLKLDRPVSFKRMDDDTQDVSTDMIFNLAIKDPNEHLQALQNMMGFLNDSEALLKCKSLSDEELIEYLQEKIG
;
A
#
# COMPACT_ATOMS: atom_id res chain seq x y z
N MET A 1 2.96 -4.35 19.08
CA MET A 1 1.63 -3.68 18.95
C MET A 1 1.02 -4.19 17.66
N LYS A 2 -0.30 -4.39 17.57
CA LYS A 2 -0.92 -4.83 16.31
C LYS A 2 -0.75 -3.74 15.25
N ASN A 3 -0.56 -4.12 13.99
CA ASN A 3 -0.55 -3.18 12.86
C ASN A 3 -1.91 -2.46 12.75
N ARG A 4 -1.94 -1.27 12.16
CA ARG A 4 -3.19 -0.54 11.84
C ARG A 4 -3.52 -0.72 10.36
N TYR A 5 -4.77 -1.01 10.06
CA TYR A 5 -5.25 -1.16 8.68
C TYR A 5 -6.35 -0.13 8.42
N LEU A 6 -6.24 0.56 7.29
CA LEU A 6 -7.25 1.49 6.80
C LEU A 6 -7.70 1.02 5.42
N VAL A 7 -9.01 1.08 5.17
CA VAL A 7 -9.58 0.85 3.85
C VAL A 7 -10.18 2.16 3.36
N ILE A 8 -9.79 2.56 2.15
CA ILE A 8 -10.36 3.72 1.47
C ILE A 8 -10.71 3.35 0.04
N HIS A 9 -11.61 4.12 -0.56
CA HIS A 9 -12.06 3.94 -1.93
C HIS A 9 -11.95 5.27 -2.67
N GLY A 10 -11.73 5.21 -3.98
CA GLY A 10 -11.94 6.38 -4.81
C GLY A 10 -11.26 6.32 -6.16
N PHE A 11 -11.06 7.51 -6.71
CA PHE A 11 -10.53 7.68 -8.05
C PHE A 11 -9.20 8.41 -8.00
N ALA A 12 -8.23 7.91 -8.77
CA ALA A 12 -6.97 8.59 -9.05
C ALA A 12 -6.74 8.68 -10.56
N ARG A 13 -6.16 9.79 -11.00
CA ARG A 13 -5.75 10.03 -12.39
C ARG A 13 -4.45 9.30 -12.70
N ASP A 14 -3.56 9.21 -11.73
CA ASP A 14 -2.25 8.56 -11.84
C ASP A 14 -1.80 7.97 -10.50
N ARG A 15 -0.64 7.31 -10.52
CA ARG A 15 -0.04 6.70 -9.33
C ARG A 15 0.30 7.71 -8.23
N TYR A 16 0.63 8.96 -8.58
CA TYR A 16 1.03 9.95 -7.59
C TYR A 16 -0.18 10.42 -6.79
N GLU A 17 -1.30 10.66 -7.46
CA GLU A 17 -2.57 10.96 -6.79
C GLU A 17 -3.02 9.79 -5.90
N ALA A 18 -2.91 8.54 -6.36
CA ALA A 18 -3.24 7.38 -5.55
C ALA A 18 -2.38 7.29 -4.27
N ILE A 19 -1.06 7.54 -4.38
CA ILE A 19 -0.15 7.57 -3.23
C ILE A 19 -0.49 8.72 -2.27
N THR A 20 -0.77 9.92 -2.80
CA THR A 20 -1.15 11.08 -1.98
C THR A 20 -2.44 10.81 -1.21
N MET A 21 -3.46 10.19 -1.82
CA MET A 21 -4.70 9.79 -1.14
C MET A 21 -4.44 8.86 0.05
N CYS A 22 -3.58 7.85 -0.12
CA CYS A 22 -3.21 6.94 0.96
C CYS A 22 -2.46 7.68 2.09
N GLY A 23 -1.49 8.54 1.73
CA GLY A 23 -0.74 9.34 2.69
C GLY A 23 -1.64 10.27 3.52
N GLU A 24 -2.61 10.92 2.89
CA GLU A 24 -3.60 11.77 3.58
C GLU A 24 -4.47 10.96 4.55
N ALA A 25 -4.89 9.76 4.17
CA ALA A 25 -5.69 8.88 5.04
C ALA A 25 -4.89 8.47 6.29
N LEU A 26 -3.62 8.09 6.11
CA LEU A 26 -2.72 7.76 7.22
C LEU A 26 -2.46 8.98 8.13
N TYR A 27 -2.29 10.16 7.55
CA TYR A 27 -2.07 11.40 8.30
C TYR A 27 -3.29 11.78 9.16
N LYS A 28 -4.51 11.68 8.60
CA LYS A 28 -5.77 11.98 9.33
C LYS A 28 -5.96 11.09 10.56
N GLU A 29 -5.41 9.89 10.55
CA GLU A 29 -5.42 8.95 11.69
C GLU A 29 -4.27 9.19 12.69
N GLY A 30 -3.39 10.17 12.44
CA GLY A 30 -2.23 10.47 13.29
C GLY A 30 -1.12 9.42 13.23
N LEU A 31 -1.07 8.61 12.16
CA LEU A 31 -0.12 7.51 12.03
C LEU A 31 1.23 7.95 11.43
N VAL A 32 1.22 9.06 10.69
CA VAL A 32 2.36 9.60 9.95
C VAL A 32 2.31 11.14 9.91
N SER A 33 3.38 11.80 9.45
CA SER A 33 3.35 13.24 9.15
C SER A 33 2.50 13.59 7.92
N GLU A 34 2.12 14.86 7.79
CA GLU A 34 1.46 15.40 6.59
C GLU A 34 2.34 15.23 5.33
N GLN A 35 3.67 15.15 5.49
CA GLN A 35 4.61 15.01 4.37
C GLN A 35 4.76 13.56 3.88
N PHE A 36 4.24 12.57 4.61
CA PHE A 36 4.47 11.16 4.31
C PHE A 36 4.05 10.75 2.89
N GLY A 37 2.90 11.23 2.42
CA GLY A 37 2.43 10.98 1.04
C GLY A 37 3.41 11.53 0.00
N THR A 38 3.92 12.74 0.21
CA THR A 38 4.94 13.36 -0.65
C THR A 38 6.24 12.55 -0.64
N LEU A 39 6.68 12.08 0.53
CA LEU A 39 7.88 11.23 0.63
C LEU A 39 7.72 9.91 -0.14
N CYS A 40 6.54 9.29 -0.09
CA CYS A 40 6.21 8.10 -0.87
C CYS A 40 6.24 8.40 -2.38
N VAL A 41 5.68 9.53 -2.82
CA VAL A 41 5.71 9.97 -4.22
C VAL A 41 7.14 10.18 -4.72
N GLU A 42 7.99 10.87 -3.96
CA GLU A 42 9.38 11.12 -4.36
C GLU A 42 10.19 9.83 -4.43
N ARG A 43 9.94 8.88 -3.52
CA ARG A 43 10.57 7.56 -3.59
C ARG A 43 10.07 6.78 -4.81
N GLU A 44 8.77 6.78 -5.08
CA GLU A 44 8.16 6.04 -6.21
C GLU A 44 8.75 6.46 -7.56
N LYS A 45 9.12 7.73 -7.73
CA LYS A 45 9.79 8.23 -8.94
C LYS A 45 11.12 7.54 -9.23
N ASN A 46 11.84 7.13 -8.19
CA ASN A 46 13.20 6.58 -8.29
C ASN A 46 13.25 5.07 -8.03
N TYR A 47 12.29 4.55 -7.28
CA TYR A 47 12.22 3.16 -6.84
C TYR A 47 10.77 2.68 -6.95
N PRO A 48 10.31 2.32 -8.16
CA PRO A 48 8.95 1.90 -8.40
C PRO A 48 8.48 0.76 -7.49
N THR A 49 7.19 0.72 -7.19
CA THR A 49 6.62 -0.28 -6.29
C THR A 49 5.48 -1.10 -6.90
N GLY A 50 5.25 -0.99 -8.21
CA GLY A 50 4.29 -1.83 -8.92
C GLY A 50 4.75 -3.29 -8.95
N LEU A 51 3.87 -4.21 -8.59
CA LEU A 51 4.14 -5.64 -8.51
C LEU A 51 3.43 -6.40 -9.63
N PRO A 52 4.17 -7.05 -10.54
CA PRO A 52 3.62 -7.79 -11.68
C PRO A 52 3.21 -9.22 -11.30
N THR A 53 2.46 -9.38 -10.20
CA THR A 53 1.88 -10.67 -9.79
C THR A 53 0.63 -10.99 -10.61
N GLU A 54 0.03 -12.18 -10.43
CA GLU A 54 -1.18 -12.60 -11.17
C GLU A 54 -2.33 -11.59 -11.04
N ILE A 55 -2.55 -11.06 -9.83
CA ILE A 55 -3.38 -9.89 -9.58
C ILE A 55 -2.45 -8.73 -9.24
N PRO A 56 -2.27 -7.77 -10.16
CA PRO A 56 -1.27 -6.74 -9.94
C PRO A 56 -1.64 -5.77 -8.83
N THR A 57 -0.63 -5.33 -8.07
CA THR A 57 -0.77 -4.42 -6.92
C THR A 57 0.36 -3.40 -6.90
N ALA A 58 0.28 -2.40 -6.03
CA ALA A 58 1.41 -1.53 -5.73
C ALA A 58 1.58 -1.37 -4.22
N ILE A 59 2.83 -1.28 -3.76
CA ILE A 59 3.18 -1.14 -2.33
C ILE A 59 3.99 0.13 -2.03
N PRO A 60 3.47 1.34 -2.34
CA PRO A 60 4.22 2.57 -2.07
C PRO A 60 4.55 2.67 -0.59
N HIS A 61 5.76 3.12 -0.28
CA HIS A 61 6.24 3.28 1.10
C HIS A 61 7.42 4.26 1.10
N ALA A 62 7.74 4.84 2.26
CA ALA A 62 8.94 5.64 2.45
C ALA A 62 9.47 5.49 3.87
N LYS A 63 10.75 5.85 4.07
CA LYS A 63 11.30 6.00 5.41
C LYS A 63 10.90 7.38 5.92
N ASP A 64 10.33 7.42 7.12
CA ASP A 64 9.96 8.65 7.80
C ASP A 64 9.98 8.40 9.32
N GLU A 65 10.71 9.23 10.06
CA GLU A 65 10.84 9.11 11.53
C GLU A 65 9.54 9.51 12.27
N SER A 66 8.62 10.20 11.58
CA SER A 66 7.32 10.59 12.12
C SER A 66 6.30 9.45 12.17
N ILE A 67 6.61 8.28 11.60
CA ILE A 67 5.71 7.12 11.62
C ILE A 67 5.54 6.66 13.07
N THR A 68 4.32 6.77 13.59
CA THR A 68 4.04 6.52 15.01
C THR A 68 3.76 5.03 15.27
N GLN A 69 3.26 4.31 14.26
CA GLN A 69 2.90 2.89 14.33
C GLN A 69 2.92 2.24 12.93
N ASN A 70 3.25 0.94 12.86
CA ASN A 70 3.12 0.17 11.63
C ASN A 70 1.67 0.19 11.14
N SER A 71 1.50 0.57 9.88
CA SER A 71 0.19 0.69 9.28
C SER A 71 0.18 0.42 7.77
N VAL A 72 -0.97 -0.02 7.28
CA VAL A 72 -1.25 -0.25 5.87
C VAL A 72 -2.53 0.51 5.52
N CYS A 73 -2.44 1.42 4.56
CA CYS A 73 -3.61 1.96 3.90
C CYS A 73 -3.85 1.18 2.61
N PHE A 74 -4.97 0.46 2.57
CA PHE A 74 -5.44 -0.21 1.37
C PHE A 74 -6.46 0.68 0.64
N LEU A 75 -6.06 1.14 -0.54
CA LEU A 75 -6.91 1.92 -1.45
C LEU A 75 -7.43 1.01 -2.57
N LYS A 76 -8.75 0.88 -2.64
CA LYS A 76 -9.47 0.34 -3.80
C LYS A 76 -9.77 1.48 -4.77
N LEU A 77 -9.27 1.37 -5.99
CA LEU A 77 -9.53 2.35 -7.03
C LEU A 77 -10.72 1.94 -7.89
N ASP A 78 -11.53 2.91 -8.28
CA ASP A 78 -12.66 2.71 -9.21
C ASP A 78 -12.20 2.22 -10.59
N ARG A 79 -10.96 2.56 -10.95
CA ARG A 79 -10.30 2.13 -12.19
C ARG A 79 -8.81 1.90 -11.94
N PRO A 80 -8.19 0.94 -12.64
CA PRO A 80 -6.75 0.74 -12.55
C PRO A 80 -5.95 1.97 -12.96
N VAL A 81 -4.82 2.20 -12.28
CA VAL A 81 -3.81 3.21 -12.65
C VAL A 81 -2.47 2.54 -12.95
N SER A 82 -1.62 3.19 -13.75
CA SER A 82 -0.32 2.65 -14.15
C SER A 82 0.78 2.97 -13.14
N PHE A 83 1.40 1.92 -12.61
CA PHE A 83 2.62 1.96 -11.83
C PHE A 83 3.79 1.41 -12.65
N LYS A 84 5.01 1.92 -12.41
CA LYS A 84 6.21 1.26 -12.94
C LYS A 84 6.47 -0.02 -12.16
N ARG A 85 6.96 -1.06 -12.84
CA ARG A 85 7.28 -2.32 -12.17
C ARG A 85 8.51 -2.15 -11.27
N MET A 86 8.47 -2.80 -10.12
CA MET A 86 9.55 -2.80 -9.14
C MET A 86 10.80 -3.53 -9.64
N ASP A 87 10.63 -4.53 -10.52
CA ASP A 87 11.73 -5.35 -11.07
C ASP A 87 12.28 -4.83 -12.41
N ASP A 88 11.52 -3.98 -13.12
CA ASP A 88 11.90 -3.39 -14.40
C ASP A 88 11.14 -2.06 -14.64
N ASP A 89 11.81 -0.92 -14.42
CA ASP A 89 11.21 0.41 -14.53
C ASP A 89 10.95 0.87 -15.99
N THR A 90 11.34 0.07 -16.99
CA THR A 90 10.95 0.27 -18.38
C THR A 90 9.55 -0.25 -18.66
N GLN A 91 9.03 -1.12 -17.79
CA GLN A 91 7.72 -1.74 -17.90
C GLN A 91 6.73 -1.15 -16.88
N ASP A 92 5.45 -1.25 -17.23
CA ASP A 92 4.33 -0.78 -16.44
C ASP A 92 3.46 -1.95 -15.98
N VAL A 93 2.75 -1.71 -14.88
CA VAL A 93 1.72 -2.59 -14.34
C VAL A 93 0.48 -1.77 -14.02
N SER A 94 -0.68 -2.29 -14.39
CA SER A 94 -1.97 -1.63 -14.15
C SER A 94 -2.67 -2.28 -12.96
N THR A 95 -2.99 -1.49 -11.94
CA THR A 95 -3.59 -1.99 -10.71
C THR A 95 -4.66 -1.06 -10.16
N ASP A 96 -5.72 -1.66 -9.59
CA ASP A 96 -6.78 -1.03 -8.82
C ASP A 96 -6.62 -1.22 -7.29
N MET A 97 -5.50 -1.82 -6.85
CA MET A 97 -5.26 -2.22 -5.46
C MET A 97 -3.92 -1.67 -4.97
N ILE A 98 -3.96 -0.64 -4.12
CA ILE A 98 -2.77 0.02 -3.59
C ILE A 98 -2.65 -0.25 -2.09
N PHE A 99 -1.52 -0.81 -1.65
CA PHE A 99 -1.23 -1.08 -0.25
C PHE A 99 -0.09 -0.16 0.21
N ASN A 100 -0.40 1.08 0.61
CA ASN A 100 0.61 2.01 1.07
C ASN A 100 1.08 1.63 2.48
N LEU A 101 2.37 1.33 2.63
CA LEU A 101 2.96 0.84 3.87
C LEU A 101 3.66 1.98 4.62
N ALA A 102 3.29 2.18 5.88
CA ALA A 102 4.03 3.00 6.82
C ALA A 102 4.61 2.09 7.90
N ILE A 103 5.94 1.94 7.89
CA ILE A 103 6.65 1.00 8.77
C ILE A 103 7.55 1.81 9.71
N LYS A 104 7.31 1.70 11.01
CA LYS A 104 7.99 2.47 12.05
C LYS A 104 9.42 2.00 12.29
N ASP A 105 9.60 0.70 12.54
CA ASP A 105 10.91 0.15 12.90
C ASP A 105 11.66 -0.30 11.64
N PRO A 106 12.84 0.27 11.33
CA PRO A 106 13.67 -0.17 10.22
C PRO A 106 14.06 -1.66 10.30
N ASN A 107 14.14 -2.23 11.50
CA ASN A 107 14.44 -3.65 11.71
C ASN A 107 13.23 -4.55 11.37
N GLU A 108 12.01 -4.05 11.53
CA GLU A 108 10.78 -4.75 11.13
C GLU A 108 10.47 -4.58 9.64
N HIS A 109 11.09 -3.60 8.98
CA HIS A 109 10.86 -3.27 7.58
C HIS A 109 11.01 -4.47 6.64
N LEU A 110 12.08 -5.24 6.79
CA LEU A 110 12.30 -6.41 5.93
C LEU A 110 11.24 -7.49 6.17
N GLN A 111 10.90 -7.77 7.44
CA GLN A 111 9.91 -8.79 7.78
C GLN A 111 8.50 -8.39 7.31
N ALA A 112 8.11 -7.13 7.50
CA ALA A 112 6.82 -6.59 7.06
C ALA A 112 6.69 -6.69 5.52
N LEU A 113 7.75 -6.34 4.79
CA LEU A 113 7.77 -6.49 3.33
C LEU A 113 7.69 -7.96 2.91
N GLN A 114 8.41 -8.87 3.57
CA GLN A 114 8.34 -10.31 3.26
C GLN A 114 6.93 -10.87 3.47
N ASN A 115 6.29 -10.53 4.59
CA ASN A 115 4.91 -10.96 4.87
C ASN A 115 3.93 -10.41 3.83
N MET A 116 4.08 -9.13 3.49
CA MET A 116 3.27 -8.49 2.44
C MET A 116 3.49 -9.18 1.09
N MET A 117 4.73 -9.42 0.67
CA MET A 117 5.03 -10.10 -0.59
C MET A 117 4.46 -11.52 -0.64
N GLY A 118 4.46 -12.25 0.48
CA GLY A 118 3.80 -13.56 0.57
C GLY A 118 2.30 -13.46 0.31
N PHE A 119 1.64 -12.49 0.96
CA PHE A 119 0.21 -12.23 0.79
C PHE A 119 -0.16 -11.76 -0.63
N LEU A 120 0.63 -10.87 -1.23
CA LEU A 120 0.36 -10.33 -2.57
C LEU A 120 0.61 -11.35 -3.71
N ASN A 121 1.23 -12.49 -3.42
CA ASN A 121 1.34 -13.62 -4.34
C ASN A 121 0.15 -14.60 -4.24
N ASP A 122 -0.75 -14.42 -3.27
CA ASP A 122 -1.96 -15.23 -3.12
C ASP A 122 -3.14 -14.57 -3.83
N SER A 123 -3.41 -15.03 -5.05
CA SER A 123 -4.52 -14.52 -5.88
C SER A 123 -5.88 -14.74 -5.22
N GLU A 124 -6.08 -15.82 -4.46
CA GLU A 124 -7.35 -16.04 -3.74
C GLU A 124 -7.53 -15.01 -2.63
N ALA A 125 -6.45 -14.69 -1.91
CA ALA A 125 -6.47 -13.67 -0.88
C ALA A 125 -6.78 -12.27 -1.46
N LEU A 126 -6.19 -11.93 -2.61
CA LEU A 126 -6.46 -10.66 -3.27
C LEU A 126 -7.88 -10.57 -3.84
N LEU A 127 -8.45 -11.67 -4.34
CA LEU A 127 -9.85 -11.73 -4.76
C LEU A 127 -10.80 -11.48 -3.57
N LYS A 128 -10.51 -12.04 -2.39
CA LYS A 128 -11.26 -11.75 -1.17
C LYS A 128 -11.20 -10.26 -0.81
N CYS A 129 -10.05 -9.63 -0.94
CA CYS A 129 -9.93 -8.19 -0.71
C CYS A 129 -10.90 -7.39 -1.59
N LYS A 130 -11.18 -7.81 -2.83
CA LYS A 130 -12.14 -7.12 -3.71
C LYS A 130 -13.59 -7.26 -3.24
N SER A 131 -13.98 -8.39 -2.65
CA SER A 131 -15.38 -8.70 -2.32
C SER A 131 -15.81 -8.35 -0.90
N LEU A 132 -14.90 -8.30 0.06
CA LEU A 132 -15.21 -8.04 1.47
C LEU A 132 -15.66 -6.59 1.69
N SER A 133 -16.55 -6.40 2.68
CA SER A 133 -16.84 -5.07 3.26
C SER A 133 -15.61 -4.49 3.94
N ASP A 134 -15.61 -3.19 4.23
CA ASP A 134 -14.44 -2.51 4.79
C ASP A 134 -14.08 -3.05 6.18
N GLU A 135 -15.08 -3.32 7.02
CA GLU A 135 -14.88 -3.90 8.35
C GLU A 135 -14.29 -5.32 8.26
N GLU A 136 -14.89 -6.20 7.45
CA GLU A 136 -14.41 -7.58 7.27
C GLU A 136 -13.00 -7.60 6.65
N LEU A 137 -12.71 -6.66 5.76
CA LEU A 137 -11.42 -6.54 5.10
C LEU A 137 -10.32 -6.11 6.08
N ILE A 138 -10.61 -5.19 6.99
CA ILE A 138 -9.68 -4.83 8.07
C ILE A 138 -9.36 -6.06 8.94
N GLU A 139 -10.37 -6.83 9.33
CA GLU A 139 -10.19 -8.06 10.10
C GLU A 139 -9.37 -9.10 9.31
N TYR A 140 -9.68 -9.26 8.02
CA TYR A 140 -8.98 -10.18 7.13
C TYR A 140 -7.49 -9.83 6.96
N LEU A 141 -7.17 -8.55 6.74
CA LEU A 141 -5.77 -8.11 6.64
C LEU A 141 -5.03 -8.30 7.97
N GLN A 142 -5.69 -8.02 9.09
CA GLN A 142 -5.12 -8.26 10.41
C GLN A 142 -4.85 -9.75 10.70
N GLU A 143 -5.67 -10.67 10.17
CA GLU A 143 -5.42 -12.12 10.27
C GLU A 143 -4.25 -12.57 9.38
N LYS A 144 -4.18 -12.06 8.14
CA LYS A 144 -3.23 -12.57 7.13
C LYS A 144 -1.83 -11.99 7.24
N ILE A 145 -1.71 -10.72 7.61
CA ILE A 145 -0.44 -9.98 7.55
C ILE A 145 -0.18 -9.13 8.81
N GLY A 146 -0.92 -9.38 9.89
CA GLY A 146 -0.86 -8.61 11.13
C GLY A 146 -0.09 -9.23 12.28
#